data_AF-A0A3A8YSV8-F1
#
_entry.id   AF-A0A3A8YSV8-F1
#
_cell.length_a   1.000
_cell.length_b   1.000
_cell.length_c   1.000
_cell.angle_alpha   90.00
_cell.angle_beta   90.00
_cell.angle_gamma   90.00
#
_symmetry.space_group_name_H-M   'P 1'
#
loop_
_entity.id
_entity.type
_entity.pdbx_description
1 polymer ?
#
loop_
_entity_poly.entity_id
_entity_poly.type
_entity_poly.pdbx_seq_one_letter_code
_entity_poly.pdbx_strand_id
1 'polypeptide(L)'
;MNYGGTMTKNFELLTFEELLNLPIDIESCFDPIFEPPADFVEEWRRKREQENPFSCTVTRKIGNTWYIIETECAGDEPLPSLMRRMIFSDKEAV
;
A
#
# COMPACT_ATOMS: atom_id res chain seq x y z
N MET A 1 -15.29 -41.31 -6.32
CA MET A 1 -16.23 -40.42 -5.61
C MET A 1 -17.13 -39.78 -6.66
N ASN A 2 -18.45 -39.85 -6.47
CA ASN A 2 -19.43 -39.39 -7.44
C ASN A 2 -19.46 -37.86 -7.49
N TYR A 3 -18.92 -37.24 -8.55
CA TYR A 3 -19.17 -35.83 -8.85
C TYR A 3 -20.46 -35.72 -9.67
N GLY A 4 -21.57 -36.06 -9.02
CA GLY A 4 -22.90 -36.07 -9.63
C GLY A 4 -23.87 -35.29 -8.75
N GLY A 5 -23.71 -33.98 -8.70
CA GLY A 5 -24.65 -33.06 -8.07
C GLY A 5 -24.87 -31.87 -8.98
N THR A 6 -25.97 -31.85 -9.73
CA THR A 6 -26.44 -30.65 -10.41
C THR A 6 -26.82 -29.62 -9.36
N MET A 7 -26.00 -28.58 -9.20
CA MET A 7 -26.28 -27.42 -8.33
C MET A 7 -27.49 -26.65 -8.88
N THR A 8 -28.68 -27.00 -8.40
CA THR A 8 -29.94 -26.25 -8.63
C THR A 8 -30.23 -25.31 -7.46
N LYS A 9 -29.21 -24.58 -6.97
CA LYS A 9 -29.43 -23.47 -6.03
C LYS A 9 -29.16 -22.17 -6.79
N ASN A 10 -30.14 -21.27 -6.79
CA ASN A 10 -29.95 -19.92 -7.31
C ASN A 10 -28.85 -19.23 -6.48
N PHE A 11 -27.86 -18.63 -7.14
CA PHE A 11 -26.74 -17.94 -6.47
C PHE A 11 -27.20 -16.87 -5.47
N GLU A 12 -28.41 -16.33 -5.66
CA GLU A 12 -29.06 -15.33 -4.81
C GLU A 12 -29.49 -15.86 -3.43
N LEU A 13 -29.45 -17.18 -3.20
CA LEU A 13 -29.88 -17.81 -1.94
C LEU A 13 -28.73 -18.48 -1.17
N LEU A 14 -27.48 -18.24 -1.58
CA LEU A 14 -26.31 -18.78 -0.89
C LEU A 14 -25.94 -17.92 0.31
N THR A 15 -25.68 -18.59 1.43
CA THR A 15 -25.09 -17.92 2.60
C THR A 15 -23.62 -17.57 2.32
N PHE A 16 -23.06 -16.60 3.05
CA PHE A 16 -21.67 -16.17 2.89
C PHE A 16 -20.67 -17.34 3.04
N GLU A 17 -20.92 -18.24 3.99
CA GLU A 17 -20.11 -19.45 4.20
C GLU A 17 -20.22 -20.44 3.02
N GLU A 18 -21.39 -20.57 2.41
CA GLU A 18 -21.55 -21.40 1.21
C GLU A 18 -20.84 -20.78 0.00
N LEU A 19 -20.84 -19.45 -0.14
CA LEU A 19 -20.10 -18.74 -1.18
C LEU A 19 -18.58 -18.93 -1.06
N LEU A 20 -18.04 -18.88 0.16
CA LEU A 20 -16.61 -19.10 0.41
C LEU A 20 -16.16 -20.54 0.14
N ASN A 21 -17.08 -21.51 0.25
CA ASN A 21 -16.82 -22.93 -0.01
C ASN A 21 -17.07 -23.33 -1.47
N LEU A 22 -17.48 -22.40 -2.33
CA LEU A 22 -17.58 -22.68 -3.76
C LEU A 22 -16.16 -22.89 -4.33
N PRO A 23 -16.00 -23.81 -5.30
CA PRO A 23 -14.75 -23.97 -6.04
C PRO A 23 -14.60 -22.83 -7.08
N ILE A 24 -14.73 -21.59 -6.61
CA ILE A 24 -14.52 -20.38 -7.40
C ILE A 24 -13.23 -19.77 -6.90
N ASP A 25 -12.27 -19.66 -7.80
CA ASP A 25 -11.07 -18.89 -7.54
C ASP A 25 -11.43 -17.40 -7.60
N ILE A 26 -11.69 -16.82 -6.43
CA ILE A 26 -11.94 -15.39 -6.30
C ILE A 26 -10.67 -14.55 -6.53
N GLU A 27 -9.48 -15.13 -6.40
CA GLU A 27 -8.21 -14.42 -6.60
C GLU A 27 -8.02 -14.10 -8.08
N SER A 28 -8.43 -15.01 -8.97
CA SER A 28 -8.49 -14.79 -10.43
C SER A 28 -9.39 -13.61 -10.85
N CYS A 29 -10.33 -13.16 -10.01
CA CYS A 29 -11.17 -11.98 -10.31
C CYS A 29 -10.43 -10.65 -10.12
N PHE A 30 -9.30 -10.65 -9.41
CA PHE A 30 -8.51 -9.45 -9.15
C PHE A 30 -7.37 -9.24 -10.14
N ASP A 31 -7.15 -10.19 -11.05
CA ASP A 31 -6.21 -10.00 -12.15
C ASP A 31 -6.76 -8.95 -13.12
N PRO A 32 -5.95 -7.94 -13.50
CA PRO A 32 -6.38 -6.95 -14.47
C PRO A 32 -6.80 -7.63 -15.78
N ILE A 33 -8.03 -7.35 -16.23
CA ILE A 33 -8.53 -7.83 -17.54
C ILE A 33 -7.64 -7.33 -18.69
N PHE A 34 -6.93 -6.22 -18.47
CA PHE A 34 -5.96 -5.64 -19.38
C PHE A 34 -4.78 -5.04 -18.60
N GLU A 35 -3.60 -5.11 -19.20
CA GLU A 35 -2.45 -4.35 -18.70
C GLU A 35 -2.70 -2.85 -18.98
N PRO A 36 -2.55 -1.97 -17.98
CA PRO A 36 -2.69 -0.55 -18.20
C PRO A 36 -1.59 -0.05 -19.17
N PRO A 37 -1.88 0.96 -20.01
CA PRO A 37 -0.86 1.56 -20.88
C PRO A 37 0.37 2.02 -20.09
N ALA A 38 1.57 1.79 -20.63
CA ALA A 38 2.83 2.11 -19.94
C ALA A 38 2.90 3.59 -19.54
N ASP A 39 2.54 4.50 -20.45
CA ASP A 39 2.55 5.95 -20.23
C ASP A 39 1.68 6.36 -19.02
N PHE A 40 0.53 5.69 -18.84
CA PHE A 40 -0.36 5.94 -17.72
C PHE A 40 0.27 5.51 -16.39
N VAL A 41 0.92 4.35 -16.37
CA VAL A 41 1.61 3.83 -15.18
C VAL A 41 2.79 4.71 -14.79
N GLU A 42 3.58 5.17 -15.76
CA GLU A 42 4.70 6.09 -15.53
C GLU A 42 4.25 7.44 -15.01
N GLU A 43 3.17 8.01 -15.58
CA GLU A 43 2.59 9.27 -15.10
C GLU A 43 2.13 9.15 -13.65
N TRP A 44 1.46 8.04 -13.31
CA TRP A 44 1.02 7.74 -11.94
C TRP A 44 2.19 7.59 -10.97
N ARG A 45 3.25 6.85 -11.33
CA ARG A 45 4.46 6.73 -10.49
C ARG A 45 5.08 8.09 -10.24
N ARG A 46 5.28 8.89 -11.29
CA ARG A 46 5.88 10.23 -11.18
C ARG A 46 5.09 11.14 -10.25
N LYS A 47 3.75 11.13 -10.34
CA LYS A 47 2.89 11.90 -9.42
C LYS A 47 3.01 11.40 -7.98
N ARG A 48 3.01 10.08 -7.78
CA ARG A 48 3.10 9.46 -6.45
C ARG A 48 4.47 9.67 -5.79
N GLU A 49 5.56 9.65 -6.55
CA GLU A 49 6.90 9.97 -6.06
C GLU A 49 7.01 11.43 -5.59
N GLN A 50 6.31 12.36 -6.26
CA GLN A 50 6.22 13.76 -5.83
C GLN A 50 5.38 13.94 -4.56
N GLU A 51 4.39 13.07 -4.33
CA GLU A 51 3.50 13.07 -3.18
C GLU A 51 3.94 12.03 -2.13
N ASN A 52 5.24 11.90 -1.85
CA ASN A 52 5.71 10.99 -0.80
C ASN A 52 5.16 11.45 0.58
N PRO A 53 4.17 10.75 1.17
CA PRO A 53 3.52 11.20 2.39
C PRO A 53 4.42 11.08 3.63
N PHE A 54 5.59 10.46 3.47
CA PHE A 54 6.58 10.24 4.51
C PHE A 54 7.75 11.22 4.42
N SER A 55 7.83 12.02 3.35
CA SER A 55 8.75 13.16 3.29
C SER A 55 8.07 14.43 3.79
N CYS A 56 8.65 15.07 4.79
CA CYS A 56 8.14 16.35 5.28
C CYS A 56 9.27 17.22 5.84
N THR A 57 9.06 18.53 5.79
CA THR A 57 9.96 19.50 6.42
C THR A 57 9.20 20.23 7.51
N VAL A 58 9.69 20.14 8.74
CA VAL A 58 9.06 20.77 9.90
C VAL A 58 10.06 21.58 10.71
N THR A 59 9.64 22.76 11.15
CA THR A 59 10.42 23.57 12.07
C THR A 59 10.03 23.22 13.50
N ARG A 60 10.99 22.79 14.33
CA ARG A 60 10.76 22.35 15.70
C ARG A 60 11.75 23.00 16.65
N LYS A 61 11.27 23.48 17.80
CA LYS A 61 12.14 23.92 18.90
C LYS A 61 12.51 22.72 19.77
N ILE A 62 13.80 22.46 19.94
CA ILE A 62 14.33 21.41 20.83
C ILE A 62 15.27 22.11 21.82
N GLY A 63 14.91 22.11 23.10
CA GLY A 63 15.56 22.96 24.10
C GLY A 63 15.35 24.45 23.78
N ASN A 64 16.43 25.22 23.70
CA ASN A 64 16.40 26.65 23.36
C ASN A 64 16.63 26.94 21.88
N THR A 65 16.94 25.93 21.08
CA THR A 65 17.36 26.08 19.67
C THR A 65 16.24 25.63 18.73
N TRP A 66 16.10 26.33 17.61
CA TRP A 66 15.19 25.97 16.53
C TRP A 66 15.92 25.11 15.50
N TYR A 67 15.26 24.04 15.05
CA TYR A 67 15.77 23.14 14.04
C TYR A 67 14.79 23.06 12.88
N ILE A 68 15.33 22.99 11.66
CA ILE A 68 14.60 22.52 10.48
C ILE A 68 14.88 21.04 10.39
N ILE A 69 13.82 20.23 10.48
CA ILE A 69 13.89 18.78 10.41
C ILE A 69 13.29 18.37 9.07
N GLU A 70 14.11 17.76 8.23
CA GLU A 70 13.70 17.17 6.97
C GLU A 70 13.63 15.65 7.15
N THR A 71 12.49 15.05 6.84
CA THR A 71 12.33 13.61 6.74
C THR A 71 12.26 13.22 5.27
N GLU A 72 12.97 12.16 4.91
CA GLU A 72 12.95 11.58 3.57
C GLU A 72 12.69 10.08 3.72
N CYS A 73 11.80 9.52 2.89
CA CYS A 73 11.61 8.07 2.84
C CYS A 73 12.62 7.48 1.85
N ALA A 74 13.65 6.83 2.35
CA ALA A 74 14.75 6.30 1.53
C ALA A 74 14.52 4.89 0.98
N GLY A 75 13.32 4.30 1.12
CA GLY A 75 13.12 2.88 0.83
C GLY A 75 11.82 2.54 0.13
N ASP A 76 11.95 1.69 -0.89
CA ASP A 76 10.87 0.87 -1.49
C ASP A 76 10.44 -0.29 -0.56
N GLU A 77 10.85 -0.27 0.70
CA GLU A 77 10.67 -1.37 1.64
C GLU A 77 9.28 -1.32 2.32
N PRO A 78 8.59 -2.46 2.50
CA PRO A 78 7.30 -2.49 3.19
C PRO A 78 7.48 -2.06 4.65
N LEU A 79 6.76 -1.00 5.02
CA LEU A 79 6.87 -0.27 6.29
C LEU A 79 6.38 -0.94 7.61
N PRO A 80 5.83 -2.17 7.73
CA PRO A 80 5.26 -2.57 9.01
C PRO A 80 6.27 -2.87 10.14
N SER A 81 7.57 -3.04 9.86
CA SER A 81 8.56 -3.49 10.87
C SER A 81 9.77 -2.58 11.11
N LEU A 82 9.90 -1.44 10.41
CA LEU A 82 11.19 -0.73 10.27
C LEU A 82 11.27 0.72 10.75
N MET A 83 10.39 1.18 11.64
CA MET A 83 10.74 2.39 12.41
C MET A 83 11.88 2.09 13.39
N ARG A 84 13.13 2.38 13.00
CA ARG A 84 14.27 2.50 13.92
C ARG A 84 15.16 3.70 13.63
N ARG A 85 15.15 4.58 14.62
CA ARG A 85 16.18 5.55 15.07
C ARG A 85 16.25 6.89 14.36
N MET A 86 15.83 7.91 15.12
CA MET A 86 16.10 9.33 14.89
C MET A 86 17.62 9.60 15.01
N ILE A 87 18.23 10.24 14.02
CA ILE A 87 19.64 10.67 14.06
C ILE A 87 19.66 12.20 13.92
N PHE A 88 20.39 12.86 14.82
CA PHE A 88 20.64 14.30 14.75
C PHE A 88 21.89 14.57 13.91
N SER A 89 21.85 15.63 13.10
CA SER A 89 22.98 16.11 12.32
C SER A 89 23.89 17.00 13.18
N ASP A 90 25.21 16.89 13.01
CA ASP A 90 26.22 17.69 13.73
C ASP A 90 26.36 19.13 13.20
N LYS A 91 25.51 19.54 12.24
CA LYS A 91 25.54 20.90 11.70
C LYS A 91 24.80 21.84 12.65
N GLU A 92 25.55 22.72 13.31
CA GLU A 92 24.98 23.82 14.09
C GLU A 92 24.11 24.69 13.16
N ALA A 93 22.87 24.94 13.58
CA ALA A 93 21.99 25.88 12.92
C ALA A 93 22.50 27.31 13.21
N VAL A 94 22.85 28.05 12.16
CA VAL A 94 23.21 29.49 12.21
C VAL A 94 21.98 30.34 12.49
#